data_AF-A0A920CHL6-F1
#
_entry.id   AF-A0A920CHL6-F1
#
_cell.length_a   1.000
_cell.length_b   1.000
_cell.length_c   1.000
_cell.angle_alpha   90.00
_cell.angle_beta   90.00
_cell.angle_gamma   90.00
#
_symmetry.space_group_name_H-M   'P 1'
#
loop_
_entity.id
_entity.type
_entity.pdbx_description
1 polymer ?
#
loop_
_entity_poly.entity_id
_entity_poly.type
_entity_poly.pdbx_seq_one_letter_code
_entity_poly.pdbx_strand_id
1 'polypeptide(L)' 'MARKTTQAEIRTSILDMRRIYAEKTDEQFAHWYQRRYRVPANSVLQVIQEKKAK' A
#
# COMPACT_ATOMS: atom_id res chain seq x y z
N MET A 1 13.31 -18.25 -11.36
CA MET A 1 13.74 -17.21 -10.40
C MET A 1 12.52 -16.68 -9.68
N ALA A 2 12.40 -16.92 -8.36
CA ALA A 2 11.32 -16.34 -7.58
C ALA A 2 11.51 -14.81 -7.57
N ARG A 3 10.55 -14.05 -8.13
CA ARG A 3 10.53 -12.59 -8.00
C ARG A 3 10.42 -12.30 -6.50
N LYS A 4 11.54 -12.00 -5.85
CA LYS A 4 11.54 -11.47 -4.49
C LYS A 4 10.98 -10.06 -4.61
N THR A 5 9.67 -9.89 -4.43
CA THR A 5 9.07 -8.57 -4.33
C THR A 5 9.74 -7.85 -3.17
N THR A 6 10.61 -6.90 -3.49
CA THR A 6 11.37 -6.15 -2.51
C THR A 6 10.43 -5.21 -1.75
N GLN A 7 10.80 -4.85 -0.52
CA GLN A 7 10.00 -3.91 0.27
C GLN A 7 9.80 -2.57 -0.47
N ALA A 8 10.76 -2.17 -1.31
CA ALA A 8 10.65 -0.99 -2.17
C ALA A 8 9.55 -1.15 -3.23
N GLU A 9 9.47 -2.29 -3.92
CA GLU A 9 8.43 -2.56 -4.91
C GLU A 9 7.03 -2.59 -4.28
N ILE A 10 6.90 -3.14 -3.06
CA ILE A 10 5.64 -3.12 -2.33
C ILE A 10 5.22 -1.68 -2.00
N ARG A 11 6.16 -0.83 -1.55
CA ARG A 11 5.89 0.60 -1.28
C ARG A 11 5.42 1.32 -2.54
N THR A 12 6.11 1.16 -3.66
CA THR A 12 5.72 1.77 -4.93
C THR A 12 4.33 1.32 -5.37
N SER A 13 4.06 0.01 -5.32
CA SER A 13 2.74 -0.56 -5.63
C SER A 13 1.62 0.00 -4.73
N ILE A 14 1.87 0.15 -3.43
CA ILE A 14 0.92 0.79 -2.50
C ILE A 14 0.59 2.21 -2.95
N LEU A 15 1.60 3.02 -3.25
CA LEU A 15 1.41 4.42 -3.63
C LEU A 15 0.73 4.58 -5.00
N ASP A 16 1.07 3.74 -5.97
CA ASP A 16 0.42 3.75 -7.28
C ASP A 16 -1.04 3.35 -7.18
N MET A 17 -1.35 2.28 -6.44
CA MET A 17 -2.73 1.86 -6.20
C MET A 17 -3.50 2.91 -5.39
N ARG A 18 -2.86 3.60 -4.44
CA ARG A 18 -3.51 4.65 -3.65
C ARG A 18 -3.98 5.82 -4.52
N ARG A 19 -3.27 6.14 -5.60
CA ARG A 19 -3.67 7.16 -6.59
C ARG A 19 -4.90 6.73 -7.38
N ILE A 20 -4.96 5.45 -7.79
CA ILE A 20 -6.12 4.91 -8.53
C ILE A 20 -7.35 4.88 -7.63
N TYR A 21 -7.18 4.49 -6.37
CA TYR A 21 -8.25 4.43 -5.38
C TYR A 21 -8.27 5.67 -4.47
N ALA A 22 -8.06 6.86 -5.05
CA ALA A 22 -7.99 8.14 -4.34
C ALA A 22 -9.25 8.40 -3.47
N GLU A 23 -10.41 8.04 -4.02
CA GLU A 23 -11.75 8.14 -3.45
C GLU A 23 -12.00 7.30 -2.19
N LYS A 24 -11.18 6.28 -1.91
CA LYS A 24 -11.30 5.46 -0.68
C LYS A 24 -10.59 6.14 0.48
N THR A 25 -11.12 5.95 1.69
CA THR A 25 -10.38 6.33 2.90
C THR A 25 -9.11 5.49 3.05
N ASP A 26 -8.11 5.99 3.77
CA ASP A 26 -6.83 5.30 3.94
C ASP A 26 -7.02 3.90 4.57
N GLU A 27 -7.94 3.78 5.53
CA GLU A 27 -8.31 2.50 6.18
C GLU A 27 -9.00 1.53 5.22
N GLN A 28 -9.97 2.01 4.43
CA GLN A 28 -10.66 1.19 3.43
C GLN A 28 -9.68 0.68 2.37
N PHE A 29 -8.78 1.54 1.92
CA PHE A 29 -7.73 1.17 0.98
C PHE A 29 -6.76 0.14 1.59
N ALA A 30 -6.32 0.34 2.83
CA ALA A 30 -5.41 -0.58 3.50
C ALA A 30 -6.01 -1.97 3.70
N HIS A 31 -7.28 -2.07 4.11
CA HIS A 31 -7.97 -3.34 4.23
C HIS A 31 -8.19 -4.03 2.88
N TRP A 32 -8.51 -3.27 1.83
CA TRP A 32 -8.62 -3.80 0.47
C TRP A 32 -7.27 -4.35 -0.03
N TYR A 33 -6.21 -3.56 0.12
CA TYR A 33 -4.86 -3.92 -0.31
C TYR A 33 -4.34 -5.14 0.44
N GLN A 34 -4.62 -5.23 1.75
CA GLN A 34 -4.32 -6.39 2.57
C GLN A 34 -4.97 -7.66 2.03
N ARG A 35 -6.27 -7.63 1.72
CA ARG A 35 -6.98 -8.80 1.19
C ARG A 35 -6.46 -9.23 -0.18
N ARG A 36 -6.11 -8.25 -1.02
CA ARG A 36 -5.65 -8.47 -2.41
C ARG A 36 -4.23 -9.01 -2.49
N TYR A 37 -3.31 -8.43 -1.71
CA TYR A 37 -1.86 -8.66 -1.83
C TYR A 37 -1.23 -9.34 -0.62
N ARG A 38 -2.03 -9.70 0.41
CA ARG A 38 -1.58 -10.34 1.66
C ARG A 38 -0.51 -9.52 2.40
N VAL A 39 -0.59 -8.20 2.30
CA VAL A 39 0.29 -7.25 3.02
C VAL A 39 -0.45 -6.74 4.26
N PRO A 40 0.18 -6.64 5.45
CA PRO A 40 -0.48 -6.10 6.63
C PRO A 40 -1.03 -4.69 6.41
N ALA A 41 -2.30 -4.44 6.78
CA ALA A 41 -2.91 -3.11 6.62
C ALA A 41 -2.13 -2.02 7.36
N ASN A 42 -1.56 -2.32 8.54
CA ASN A 42 -0.72 -1.37 9.29
C ASN A 42 0.49 -0.91 8.48
N SER A 43 1.16 -1.81 7.75
CA SER A 43 2.28 -1.44 6.87
C SER A 43 1.82 -0.58 5.69
N VAL A 44 0.63 -0.85 5.14
CA VAL A 44 0.05 -0.04 4.07
C VAL A 44 -0.26 1.38 4.56
N LEU A 45 -0.90 1.50 5.72
CA LEU A 45 -1.22 2.78 6.36
C LEU A 45 0.04 3.59 6.65
N GLN A 46 1.08 2.94 7.19
CA GLN A 46 2.35 3.60 7.47
C GLN A 46 2.97 4.21 6.21
N VAL A 47 2.99 3.47 5.09
CA VAL A 47 3.53 3.97 3.80
C VAL A 47 2.74 5.18 3.30
N ILE A 48 1.41 5.17 3.46
CA ILE A 48 0.54 6.28 3.06
C ILE A 48 0.81 7.51 3.95
N GLN A 49 0.95 7.32 5.26
CA GLN A 49 1.24 8.40 6.21
C GLN A 49 2.64 8.99 6.01
N GLU A 50 3.66 8.15 5.83
CA GLU A 50 5.03 8.58 5.50
C GLU A 50 5.07 9.45 4.24
N LYS A 51 4.22 9.15 3.24
CA LYS A 51 4.11 9.95 2.02
C LYS A 51 3.38 11.29 2.22
N LYS A 52 2.45 11.38 3.18
CA LYS A 52 1.75 12.63 3.52
C LYS A 52 2.59 13.56 4.40
N ALA A 53 3.45 12.99 5.24
CA ALA A 53 4.31 13.74 6.15
C ALA A 53 5.54 14.38 5.47
N LYS A 54 5.78 14.10 4.18
CA LYS A 54 6.93 14.56 3.40
C LYS A 54 6.49 15.34 2.17
#